data_AF-A0A2V9AN36-F1
#
_entry.id   AF-A0A2V9AN36-F1
#
_cell.length_a   1.000
_cell.length_b   1.000
_cell.length_c   1.000
_cell.angle_alpha   90.00
_cell.angle_beta   90.00
_cell.angle_gamma   90.00
#
_symmetry.space_group_name_H-M   'P 1'
#
loop_
_entity.id
_entity.type
_entity.pdbx_description
1 polymer ?
#
loop_
_entity_poly.entity_id
_entity_poly.type
_entity_poly.pdbx_seq_one_letter_code
_entity_poly.pdbx_strand_id
1 'polypeptide(L)'
;MITICDTGPLVAYLNPNDPYHSWAVALMKQARSPMLTTEPVLTEVAYFLRADRVDVDPLFQLLERDALRLDLQVAEHWPRLRTLMSRFSCRNTTPRV
;
A
#
# COMPACT_ATOMS: atom_id res chain seq x y z
N MET A 1 -2.09 18.98 -2.29
CA MET A 1 -2.21 17.88 -1.32
C MET A 1 -1.56 16.66 -1.94
N ILE A 2 -0.77 15.93 -1.13
CA ILE A 2 -0.09 14.69 -1.49
C ILE A 2 -0.93 13.53 -0.96
N THR A 3 -1.09 12.47 -1.75
CA THR A 3 -1.73 11.22 -1.32
C THR A 3 -0.67 10.14 -1.20
N ILE A 4 -0.55 9.52 -0.03
CA ILE A 4 0.31 8.35 0.19
C ILE A 4 -0.58 7.11 0.19
N CYS A 5 -0.18 6.08 -0.56
CA CYS A 5 -0.92 4.82 -0.67
C CYS A 5 -0.15 3.69 0.00
N ASP A 6 -0.86 2.93 0.82
CA ASP A 6 -0.34 1.81 1.60
C ASP A 6 -0.84 0.48 1.01
N THR A 7 -0.29 -0.64 1.49
CA THR A 7 -0.58 -1.98 0.97
C THR A 7 -2.07 -2.32 1.02
N GLY A 8 -2.72 -2.12 2.18
CA GLY A 8 -4.10 -2.51 2.40
C GLY A 8 -5.08 -1.91 1.37
N PRO A 9 -5.13 -0.56 1.21
CA PRO A 9 -5.96 0.07 0.19
C PRO A 9 -5.66 -0.38 -1.24
N LEU A 10 -4.39 -0.63 -1.59
CA LEU A 10 -4.01 -1.12 -2.92
C LEU A 10 -4.49 -2.55 -3.17
N VAL A 11 -4.29 -3.46 -2.21
CA VAL A 11 -4.79 -4.84 -2.28
C VAL A 11 -6.31 -4.83 -2.41
N ALA A 12 -7.01 -4.11 -1.54
CA ALA A 12 -8.46 -4.02 -1.58
C ALA A 12 -8.97 -3.43 -2.90
N TYR A 13 -8.28 -2.42 -3.44
CA TYR A 13 -8.64 -1.83 -4.73
C TYR A 13 -8.43 -2.81 -5.91
N LEU A 14 -7.35 -3.58 -5.90
CA LEU A 14 -6.96 -4.46 -7.02
C LEU A 14 -7.57 -5.87 -6.93
N ASN A 15 -8.02 -6.31 -5.74
CA ASN A 15 -8.67 -7.59 -5.52
C ASN A 15 -10.20 -7.42 -5.43
N PRO A 16 -10.98 -7.83 -6.46
CA PRO A 16 -12.44 -7.72 -6.43
C PRO A 16 -13.12 -8.55 -5.33
N ASN A 17 -12.42 -9.56 -4.78
CA ASN A 17 -12.92 -10.43 -3.72
C ASN A 17 -12.60 -9.90 -2.32
N ASP A 18 -11.83 -8.81 -2.20
CA ASP A 18 -11.52 -8.20 -0.91
C ASP A 18 -12.80 -7.61 -0.27
N PRO A 19 -13.08 -7.86 1.02
CA PRO A 19 -14.26 -7.33 1.70
C PRO A 19 -14.39 -5.79 1.63
N TYR A 20 -13.26 -5.09 1.48
CA TYR A 20 -13.19 -3.63 1.39
C TYR A 20 -13.08 -3.12 -0.05
N HIS A 21 -13.23 -3.96 -1.07
CA HIS A 21 -13.05 -3.57 -2.47
C HIS A 21 -13.91 -2.36 -2.88
N SER A 22 -15.19 -2.38 -2.54
CA SER A 22 -16.12 -1.29 -2.85
C SER A 22 -15.72 0.04 -2.19
N TRP A 23 -15.27 -0.03 -0.93
CA TRP A 23 -14.75 1.12 -0.20
C TRP A 23 -13.45 1.64 -0.83
N ALA A 24 -12.53 0.74 -1.19
CA ALA A 24 -11.26 1.09 -1.82
C ALA A 24 -11.47 1.75 -3.18
N VAL A 25 -12.38 1.24 -4.02
CA VAL A 25 -12.75 1.88 -5.30
C VAL A 25 -13.32 3.29 -5.08
N ALA A 26 -14.17 3.48 -4.07
CA ALA A 26 -14.71 4.80 -3.76
C ALA A 26 -13.63 5.77 -3.25
N LEU A 27 -12.66 5.28 -2.48
CA LEU A 27 -11.50 6.03 -2.01
C LEU A 27 -10.58 6.43 -3.17
N MET A 28 -10.23 5.49 -4.05
CA MET A 28 -9.33 5.74 -5.18
C MET A 28 -9.92 6.75 -6.18
N LYS A 29 -11.24 6.78 -6.36
CA LYS A 29 -11.92 7.81 -7.19
C LYS A 29 -11.77 9.24 -6.66
N GLN A 30 -11.54 9.39 -5.36
CA GLN A 30 -11.35 10.69 -4.70
C GLN A 30 -9.87 11.04 -4.55
N ALA A 31 -8.97 10.06 -4.67
CA ALA A 31 -7.54 10.24 -4.54
C ALA A 31 -6.99 11.06 -5.72
N ARG A 32 -6.03 11.94 -5.41
CA ARG A 32 -5.31 12.70 -6.44
C ARG A 32 -4.15 11.85 -6.97
N SER A 33 -4.08 11.69 -8.29
CA SER A 33 -2.93 11.09 -8.95
C SER A 33 -1.80 12.12 -9.17
N PRO A 34 -0.52 11.69 -9.14
CA PRO A 34 -0.07 10.35 -8.72
C PRO A 34 -0.21 10.18 -7.20
N MET A 35 -0.66 9.00 -6.78
CA MET A 35 -0.49 8.57 -5.39
C MET A 35 0.95 8.09 -5.18
N LEU A 36 1.55 8.46 -4.06
CA LEU A 36 2.93 8.09 -3.74
C LEU A 36 2.96 6.83 -2.89
N THR A 37 3.90 5.94 -3.16
CA THR A 37 4.15 4.74 -2.36
C THR A 37 5.64 4.38 -2.32
N THR A 38 5.96 3.25 -1.70
CA THR A 38 7.32 2.75 -1.45
C THR A 38 7.51 1.38 -2.10
N GLU A 39 8.76 0.97 -2.31
CA GLU A 39 9.10 -0.35 -2.85
C GLU A 39 8.65 -1.52 -1.95
N PRO A 40 8.72 -1.42 -0.60
CA PRO A 40 8.12 -2.43 0.28
C PRO A 40 6.62 -2.59 0.10
N VAL A 41 5.86 -1.50 -0.05
CA VAL A 41 4.41 -1.57 -0.30
C VAL A 41 4.14 -2.27 -1.62
N LEU A 42 4.86 -1.93 -2.69
CA LEU A 42 4.71 -2.61 -3.98
C LEU A 42 4.94 -4.13 -3.86
N THR A 43 5.98 -4.51 -3.10
CA THR A 43 6.33 -5.91 -2.84
C THR A 43 5.23 -6.64 -2.07
N GLU A 44 4.69 -6.00 -1.03
CA GLU A 44 3.64 -6.59 -0.19
C GLU A 44 2.31 -6.72 -0.94
N VAL A 45 1.95 -5.73 -1.77
CA VAL A 45 0.75 -5.81 -2.63
C VAL A 45 0.89 -6.98 -3.60
N ALA A 46 2.02 -7.11 -4.29
CA ALA A 46 2.26 -8.23 -5.20
C ALA A 46 2.20 -9.59 -4.48
N TYR A 47 2.68 -9.67 -3.24
CA TYR A 47 2.60 -10.87 -2.42
C TYR A 47 1.14 -11.25 -2.10
N PHE A 48 0.34 -10.31 -1.59
CA PHE A 48 -1.05 -10.57 -1.23
C PHE A 48 -1.94 -10.88 -2.44
N LEU A 49 -1.79 -10.14 -3.55
CA LEU A 49 -2.54 -10.45 -4.78
C LEU A 49 -2.26 -11.86 -5.27
N ARG A 50 -0.99 -12.30 -5.27
CA ARG A 50 -0.62 -13.68 -5.62
C ARG A 50 -1.19 -14.71 -4.65
N ALA A 51 -1.13 -14.44 -3.34
CA ALA A 51 -1.68 -15.33 -2.32
C ALA A 51 -3.19 -15.55 -2.52
N ASP A 52 -3.91 -14.50 -2.92
CA ASP A 52 -5.35 -14.52 -3.22
C ASP A 52 -5.67 -14.98 -4.65
N ARG A 53 -4.66 -15.39 -5.43
CA ARG A 53 -4.77 -15.79 -6.85
C ARG A 53 -5.36 -14.71 -7.76
N VAL A 54 -5.08 -13.45 -7.44
CA VAL A 54 -5.42 -12.28 -8.25
C VAL A 54 -4.22 -11.93 -9.13
N ASP A 55 -4.52 -11.48 -10.35
CA ASP A 55 -3.49 -11.00 -11.28
C ASP A 55 -2.77 -9.76 -10.71
N VAL A 56 -1.45 -9.73 -10.86
CA VAL A 56 -0.60 -8.62 -10.41
C VAL A 56 -0.42 -7.58 -11.51
N ASP A 57 -0.68 -7.92 -12.78
CA ASP A 57 -0.52 -6.99 -13.90
C ASP A 57 -1.23 -5.62 -13.70
N PRO A 58 -2.47 -5.56 -13.15
CA PRO A 58 -3.13 -4.29 -12.85
C PRO A 58 -2.33 -3.35 -11.93
N LEU A 59 -1.49 -3.88 -11.03
CA LEU A 59 -0.60 -3.07 -10.20
C LEU A 59 0.44 -2.34 -11.06
N PHE A 60 1.03 -3.03 -12.03
CA PHE A 60 2.01 -2.44 -12.94
C PHE A 60 1.36 -1.45 -13.90
N GLN A 61 0.12 -1.69 -14.35
CA GLN A 61 -0.64 -0.72 -15.13
C GLN A 61 -0.87 0.60 -14.38
N LEU A 62 -1.00 0.58 -13.05
CA LEU A 62 -1.09 1.82 -12.26
C LEU A 62 0.22 2.62 -12.27
N LEU A 63 1.37 1.93 -12.27
CA LEU A 63 2.69 2.56 -12.38
C LEU A 63 2.91 3.12 -13.79
N GLU A 64 2.60 2.35 -14.83
CA GLU A 64 2.74 2.75 -16.23
C GLU A 64 1.92 3.99 -16.57
N ARG A 65 0.73 4.14 -15.97
CA ARG A 65 -0.17 5.28 -16.17
C ARG A 65 0.11 6.47 -15.24
N ASP A 66 1.16 6.40 -14.42
CA ASP A 66 1.48 7.41 -13.39
C ASP A 66 0.32 7.67 -12.41
N ALA A 67 -0.56 6.67 -12.21
CA ALA A 67 -1.59 6.72 -11.17
C ALA A 67 -1.00 6.43 -9.79
N LEU A 68 0.05 5.61 -9.75
CA LEU A 68 0.85 5.26 -8.59
C LEU A 68 2.34 5.53 -8.90
N ARG A 69 3.08 6.09 -7.95
CA ARG A 69 4.51 6.41 -8.12
C ARG A 69 5.35 5.99 -6.92
N LEU A 70 6.51 5.40 -7.19
CA LEU A 70 7.53 5.09 -6.18
C LEU A 70 8.37 6.33 -5.90
N ASP A 71 7.90 7.19 -4.99
CA ASP A 71 8.54 8.49 -4.68
C ASP A 71 8.82 8.67 -3.18
N LEU A 72 8.77 7.56 -2.44
CA LEU A 72 9.12 7.48 -1.03
C LEU A 72 10.25 6.45 -0.87
N GLN A 73 11.48 6.89 -1.16
CA GLN A 73 12.62 5.98 -1.26
C GLN A 73 13.13 5.54 0.12
N VAL A 74 13.03 4.25 0.40
CA VAL A 74 13.49 3.67 1.67
C VAL A 74 14.99 3.88 1.89
N ALA A 75 15.78 3.80 0.81
CA ALA A 75 17.22 3.97 0.85
C ALA A 75 17.64 5.35 1.40
N GLU A 76 16.87 6.39 1.11
CA GLU A 76 17.14 7.76 1.58
C GLU A 76 16.65 7.99 3.03
N HIS A 77 15.71 7.18 3.51
CA HIS A 77 14.98 7.44 4.75
C HIS A 77 15.18 6.38 5.86
N TRP A 78 15.97 5.33 5.62
CA TRP A 78 16.18 4.23 6.57
C TRP A 78 16.56 4.67 8.00
N PRO A 79 17.36 5.74 8.25
CA PRO A 79 17.68 6.14 9.62
C PRO A 79 16.43 6.60 10.38
N ARG A 80 15.55 7.34 9.70
CA ARG A 80 14.28 7.80 10.27
C ARG A 80 13.31 6.64 10.45
N LEU A 81 13.25 5.72 9.49
CA LEU A 81 12.46 4.50 9.62
C LEU A 81 12.89 3.70 10.86
N ARG A 82 14.19 3.52 11.09
CA ARG A 82 14.72 2.85 12.30
C ARG A 82 14.24 3.55 13.57
N THR A 83 14.31 4.89 13.63
CA THR A 83 13.80 5.65 14.79
C THR A 83 12.32 5.41 15.03
N LEU A 84 11.50 5.41 13.98
CA LEU A 84 10.07 5.17 14.08
C LEU A 84 9.76 3.74 14.53
N MET A 85 10.46 2.74 13.96
CA MET A 85 10.29 1.34 14.36
C MET A 85 10.64 1.13 15.83
N SER A 86 11.72 1.73 16.34
CA SER A 86 12.05 1.67 17.77
C SER A 86 11.01 2.37 18.65
N ARG A 87 10.41 3.47 18.18
CA ARG A 87 9.35 4.17 18.93
C ARG A 87 8.07 3.34 19.03
N PHE A 88 7.75 2.55 18.00
CA PHE A 88 6.52 1.76 17.93
C PHE A 88 6.74 0.27 18.21
N SER A 89 7.93 -0.15 18.67
CA SER A 89 8.27 -1.55 18.94
C SER A 89 7.45 -2.19 20.07
N CYS A 90 6.80 -1.37 20.91
CA CYS A 90 5.89 -1.82 21.95
C CYS A 90 4.60 -0.99 21.93
N ARG A 91 3.62 -1.44 21.14
CA ARG A 91 2.20 -1.21 21.45
C ARG A 91 1.63 -2.56 21.87
N ASN A 92 1.25 -2.67 23.13
CA ASN A 92 0.68 -3.85 23.79
C ASN A 92 -0.23 -4.67 22.85
N THR A 93 0.22 -5.86 22.47
CA THR A 93 -0.68 -6.97 22.17
C THR A 93 -1.32 -7.40 23.48
N THR A 94 -2.36 -6.68 23.93
CA THR A 94 -3.36 -7.31 24.79
C THR A 94 -4.09 -8.31 23.89
N PRO A 95 -4.08 -9.62 24.19
CA PRO A 95 -4.94 -10.54 23.48
C PRO A 95 -6.37 -10.08 23.72
N ARG A 96 -7.10 -9.75 22.66
CA ARG A 96 -8.56 -9.62 22.76
C ARG A 96 -9.06 -11.03 23.03
N VAL A 97 -9.53 -11.24 24.26
CA VAL A 97 -10.34 -12.39 24.67
C VAL A 97 -11.53 -12.53 23.72
#